data_AF-R1DF29-F1
#
_entry.id   AF-R1DF29-F1
#
_cell.length_a   1.000
_cell.length_b   1.000
_cell.length_c   1.000
_cell.angle_alpha   90.00
_cell.angle_beta   90.00
_cell.angle_gamma   90.00
#
_symmetry.space_group_name_H-M   'P 1'
#
loop_
_entity.id
_entity.type
_entity.pdbx_description
1 polymer ?
#
loop_
_entity_poly.entity_id
_entity_poly.type
_entity_poly.pdbx_seq_one_letter_code
_entity_poly.pdbx_strand_id
1 'polypeptide(L)'
;MCCEALTTRDERFLDLSLEIEQNSSVSACMRNFSSSEPLRGDNKFFCDTCCSLQEAKRCMRVKRLPNVLALHLKRFKYVEQLQRFKKLSYRIAFPLELKLTNTAETAAEPDRKYSLFAVVVHVGAGPSHGHYICLVRSHKHWLLFDDDTVDLVEEGSLQSCFGSALESAGSTETGYILFYQADDAWSAAPSEEGEASPSAAASPATSPGQKSNSSPSSPSSIPRWQGASTAASASRGVPSCTAKH
;
A
#
# COMPACT_ATOMS: atom_id res chain seq x y z
N MET A 1 -8.80 17.04 -37.53
CA MET A 1 -7.46 17.24 -36.93
C MET A 1 -7.57 16.87 -35.46
N CYS A 2 -6.65 16.04 -34.93
CA CYS A 2 -6.64 15.72 -33.51
C CYS A 2 -6.09 16.92 -32.72
N CYS A 3 -6.73 17.28 -31.59
CA CYS A 3 -6.22 18.29 -30.65
C CYS A 3 -4.93 17.79 -29.98
N GLU A 4 -3.86 18.60 -29.90
CA GLU A 4 -2.68 18.32 -29.04
C GLU A 4 -2.93 18.75 -27.58
N ALA A 5 -4.20 18.82 -27.17
CA ALA A 5 -4.59 19.30 -25.85
C ALA A 5 -4.10 18.34 -24.75
N LEU A 6 -3.31 18.87 -23.81
CA LEU A 6 -2.87 18.16 -22.62
C LEU A 6 -3.85 18.41 -21.47
N THR A 7 -4.42 17.34 -20.92
CA THR A 7 -5.20 17.40 -19.67
C THR A 7 -4.42 16.72 -18.56
N THR A 8 -4.38 17.35 -17.39
CA THR A 8 -3.72 16.80 -16.19
C THR A 8 -4.70 16.84 -15.03
N ARG A 9 -4.74 15.75 -14.25
CA ARG A 9 -5.61 15.61 -13.09
C ARG A 9 -4.81 15.03 -11.94
N ASP A 10 -4.76 15.77 -10.83
CA ASP A 10 -4.09 15.33 -9.62
C ASP A 10 -5.08 14.54 -8.75
N GLU A 11 -4.65 13.34 -8.30
CA GLU A 11 -5.43 12.49 -7.40
C GLU A 11 -4.56 12.04 -6.22
N ARG A 12 -5.21 11.83 -5.07
CA ARG A 12 -4.55 11.27 -3.88
C ARG A 12 -4.71 9.75 -3.89
N PHE A 13 -3.72 9.05 -3.36
CA PHE A 13 -3.73 7.59 -3.23
C PHE A 13 -3.25 7.18 -1.84
N LEU A 14 -3.63 5.97 -1.42
CA LEU A 14 -3.13 5.30 -0.21
C LEU A 14 -2.27 4.09 -0.59
N ASP A 15 -2.65 3.38 -1.65
CA ASP A 15 -1.90 2.29 -2.26
C ASP A 15 -1.76 2.50 -3.77
N LEU A 16 -0.78 1.80 -4.36
CA LEU A 16 -0.65 1.65 -5.81
C LEU A 16 -0.94 0.21 -6.20
N SER A 17 -2.01 0.01 -6.96
CA SER A 17 -2.39 -1.29 -7.48
C SER A 17 -1.69 -1.58 -8.81
N LEU A 18 -0.64 -2.39 -8.75
CA LEU A 18 0.26 -2.70 -9.87
C LEU A 18 -0.24 -3.88 -10.69
N GLU A 19 -0.19 -3.73 -12.02
CA GLU A 19 -0.35 -4.84 -12.95
C GLU A 19 0.93 -5.69 -12.97
N ILE A 20 0.74 -7.00 -13.00
CA ILE A 20 1.82 -7.96 -12.88
C ILE A 20 1.93 -8.83 -14.13
N GLU A 21 3.17 -9.22 -14.43
CA GLU A 21 3.53 -10.08 -15.56
C GLU A 21 4.42 -11.23 -15.08
N GLN A 22 4.35 -12.37 -15.77
CA GLN A 22 5.12 -13.55 -15.41
C GLN A 22 6.63 -13.25 -15.40
N ASN A 23 7.34 -13.71 -14.36
CA ASN A 23 8.79 -13.54 -14.20
C ASN A 23 9.26 -12.07 -14.17
N SER A 24 8.43 -11.17 -13.64
CA SER A 24 8.72 -9.74 -13.52
C SER A 24 9.23 -9.35 -12.12
N SER A 25 9.40 -8.05 -11.89
CA SER A 25 9.77 -7.46 -10.61
C SER A 25 8.90 -6.26 -10.28
N VAL A 26 8.82 -5.89 -9.00
CA VAL A 26 8.11 -4.67 -8.56
C VAL A 26 8.63 -3.43 -9.26
N SER A 27 9.94 -3.31 -9.44
CA SER A 27 10.56 -2.20 -10.18
C SER A 27 10.09 -2.14 -11.64
N ALA A 28 9.90 -3.29 -12.30
CA ALA A 28 9.36 -3.35 -13.65
C ALA A 28 7.86 -3.01 -13.67
N CYS A 29 7.07 -3.55 -12.75
CA CYS A 29 5.64 -3.23 -12.60
C CYS A 29 5.42 -1.73 -12.35
N MET A 30 6.26 -1.08 -11.54
CA MET A 30 6.17 0.36 -11.27
C MET A 30 6.51 1.21 -12.49
N ARG A 31 7.47 0.78 -13.32
CA ARG A 31 7.75 1.42 -14.61
C ARG A 31 6.56 1.27 -15.57
N ASN A 32 5.95 0.08 -15.63
CA ASN A 32 4.77 -0.15 -16.46
C ASN A 32 3.57 0.70 -16.01
N PHE A 33 3.37 0.84 -14.70
CA PHE A 33 2.34 1.73 -14.13
C PHE A 33 2.49 3.18 -14.60
N SER A 34 3.73 3.65 -14.80
CA SER A 34 4.00 5.01 -15.29
C SER A 34 4.11 5.13 -16.81
N SER A 35 3.91 4.03 -17.54
CA SER A 35 4.01 4.02 -19.00
C SER A 35 2.81 4.70 -19.66
N SER A 36 3.01 5.16 -20.91
CA SER A 36 1.94 5.77 -21.70
C SER A 36 1.10 4.68 -22.38
N GLU A 37 -0.20 4.66 -22.08
CA GLU A 37 -1.20 3.79 -22.68
C GLU A 37 -1.99 4.55 -23.77
N PRO A 38 -2.11 4.02 -24.99
CA PRO A 38 -2.91 4.63 -26.04
C PRO A 38 -4.41 4.33 -25.85
N LEU A 39 -5.23 5.37 -25.88
CA LEU A 39 -6.68 5.32 -25.86
C LEU A 39 -7.21 5.33 -27.31
N ARG A 40 -7.69 4.18 -27.81
CA ARG A 40 -8.13 3.97 -29.20
C ARG A 40 -9.43 3.17 -29.28
N GLY A 41 -10.04 3.14 -30.47
CA GLY A 41 -11.26 2.36 -30.73
C GLY A 41 -12.42 2.80 -29.85
N ASP A 42 -12.98 1.86 -29.09
CA ASP A 42 -14.09 2.11 -28.16
C ASP A 42 -13.65 2.85 -26.88
N ASN A 43 -12.34 2.89 -26.58
CA ASN A 43 -11.76 3.54 -25.41
C ASN A 43 -11.27 4.98 -25.69
N LYS A 44 -11.81 5.66 -26.71
CA LYS A 44 -11.42 7.04 -27.05
C LYS A 44 -11.75 8.03 -25.92
N PHE A 45 -10.94 9.08 -25.81
CA PHE A 45 -11.11 10.14 -24.83
C PHE A 45 -11.99 11.27 -25.39
N PHE A 46 -12.93 11.79 -24.60
CA PHE A 46 -13.72 12.95 -25.01
C PHE A 46 -12.90 14.25 -24.81
N CYS A 47 -12.47 14.88 -25.90
CA CYS A 47 -11.72 16.15 -25.87
C CYS A 47 -12.73 17.31 -25.84
N ASP A 48 -12.78 18.08 -24.74
CA ASP A 48 -13.68 19.25 -24.59
C ASP A 48 -13.41 20.32 -25.67
N THR A 49 -12.16 20.47 -26.11
CA THR A 49 -11.79 21.40 -27.18
C THR A 49 -12.32 20.98 -28.55
N CYS A 50 -12.36 19.67 -28.83
CA CYS A 50 -12.88 19.12 -30.08
C CYS A 50 -14.37 18.75 -30.01
N CYS A 51 -14.99 18.85 -28.83
CA CYS A 51 -16.35 18.38 -28.54
C CYS A 51 -16.66 16.97 -29.11
N SER A 52 -15.67 16.07 -29.10
CA SER A 52 -15.78 14.74 -29.73
C SER A 52 -14.77 13.72 -29.17
N LEU A 53 -15.01 12.43 -29.44
CA LEU A 53 -14.12 11.33 -29.05
C LEU A 53 -12.87 11.29 -29.92
N GLN A 54 -11.71 11.44 -29.29
CA GLN A 54 -10.40 11.49 -29.92
C GLN A 54 -9.50 10.36 -29.42
N GLU A 55 -8.55 9.94 -30.25
CA GLU A 55 -7.47 9.10 -29.78
C GLU A 55 -6.54 9.94 -28.89
N ALA A 56 -6.13 9.37 -27.77
CA ALA A 56 -5.30 10.06 -26.79
C ALA A 56 -4.24 9.12 -26.20
N LYS A 57 -3.31 9.68 -25.44
CA LYS A 57 -2.37 8.91 -24.63
C LYS A 57 -2.62 9.23 -23.16
N ARG A 58 -2.82 8.21 -22.34
CA ARG A 58 -2.96 8.33 -20.89
C ARG A 58 -1.69 7.82 -20.22
N CYS A 59 -1.18 8.54 -19.23
CA CYS A 59 -0.13 8.03 -18.36
C CYS A 59 -0.44 8.42 -16.92
N MET A 60 -0.05 7.60 -15.96
CA MET A 60 -0.12 7.91 -14.53
C MET A 60 1.29 8.22 -14.04
N ARG A 61 1.45 9.22 -13.16
CA ARG A 61 2.76 9.58 -12.61
C ARG A 61 2.62 9.87 -11.12
N VAL A 62 3.61 9.46 -10.34
CA VAL A 62 3.61 9.71 -8.89
C VAL A 62 4.23 11.07 -8.62
N LYS A 63 3.38 12.07 -8.37
CA LYS A 63 3.81 13.47 -8.14
C LYS A 63 4.52 13.66 -6.79
N ARG A 64 4.03 13.00 -5.73
CA ARG A 64 4.60 13.05 -4.38
C ARG A 64 4.76 11.63 -3.84
N LEU A 65 5.96 11.33 -3.38
CA LEU A 65 6.35 10.04 -2.83
C LEU A 65 6.00 9.97 -1.33
N PRO A 66 5.17 9.00 -0.88
CA PRO A 66 4.72 8.90 0.51
C PRO A 66 5.83 8.38 1.45
N ASN A 67 5.70 8.57 2.76
CA ASN A 67 6.66 8.00 3.73
C ASN A 67 6.53 6.48 3.80
N VAL A 68 5.31 5.97 3.71
CA VAL A 68 5.01 4.54 3.59
C VAL A 68 4.35 4.32 2.24
N LEU A 69 4.98 3.50 1.40
CA LEU A 69 4.46 3.10 0.10
C LEU A 69 3.84 1.72 0.23
N ALA A 70 2.51 1.65 0.07
CA ALA A 70 1.78 0.40 -0.03
C ALA A 70 1.60 0.03 -1.52
N LEU A 71 2.09 -1.14 -1.91
CA LEU A 71 1.98 -1.67 -3.27
C LEU A 71 1.10 -2.92 -3.24
N HIS A 72 -0.01 -2.86 -3.96
CA HIS A 72 -0.91 -4.00 -4.14
C HIS A 72 -0.62 -4.67 -5.48
N LEU A 73 -0.23 -5.95 -5.46
CA LEU A 73 -0.02 -6.73 -6.67
C LEU A 73 -1.36 -7.31 -7.14
N LYS A 74 -1.84 -6.90 -8.33
CA LYS A 74 -3.12 -7.37 -8.90
C LYS A 74 -3.03 -8.84 -9.35
N ARG A 75 -2.99 -9.75 -8.37
CA ARG A 75 -2.87 -11.21 -8.58
C ARG A 75 -4.17 -11.90 -8.96
N PHE A 76 -5.27 -11.18 -9.16
CA PHE A 76 -6.53 -11.78 -9.57
C PHE A 76 -6.97 -11.17 -10.89
N LYS A 77 -7.16 -12.04 -11.89
CA LYS A 77 -7.60 -11.65 -13.22
C LYS A 77 -8.86 -12.43 -13.59
N TYR A 78 -9.85 -11.74 -14.11
CA TYR A 78 -11.03 -12.39 -14.68
C TYR A 78 -10.65 -13.06 -16.01
N VAL A 79 -10.94 -14.35 -16.16
CA VAL A 79 -10.66 -15.11 -17.37
C VAL A 79 -11.99 -15.42 -18.05
N GLU A 80 -12.28 -14.73 -19.14
CA GLU A 80 -13.55 -14.84 -19.86
C GLU A 80 -13.83 -16.27 -20.34
N GLN A 81 -12.82 -17.02 -20.80
CA GLN A 81 -13.04 -18.41 -21.24
C GLN A 81 -13.53 -19.32 -20.11
N LEU A 82 -13.19 -19.00 -18.86
CA LEU A 82 -13.54 -19.79 -17.69
C LEU A 82 -14.71 -19.19 -16.88
N GLN A 83 -15.18 -17.99 -17.27
CA GLN A 83 -16.20 -17.20 -16.57
C GLN A 83 -15.93 -17.08 -15.05
N ARG A 84 -14.66 -16.93 -14.66
CA ARG A 84 -14.27 -16.80 -13.25
C ARG A 84 -12.95 -16.05 -13.08
N PHE A 85 -12.71 -15.57 -11.87
CA PHE A 85 -11.41 -15.06 -11.46
C PHE A 85 -10.41 -16.20 -11.27
N LYS A 86 -9.19 -15.99 -11.76
CA LYS A 86 -8.04 -16.87 -11.58
C LYS A 86 -6.96 -16.12 -10.79
N LYS A 87 -6.38 -16.79 -9.80
CA LYS A 87 -5.17 -16.30 -9.13
C LYS A 87 -3.96 -16.45 -10.07
N LEU A 88 -3.19 -15.39 -10.19
CA LEU A 88 -1.94 -15.31 -10.92
C LEU A 88 -0.80 -15.62 -9.94
N SER A 89 -0.38 -16.88 -9.89
CA SER A 89 0.78 -17.33 -9.10
C SER A 89 2.12 -16.96 -9.74
N TYR A 90 2.16 -15.87 -10.51
CA TYR A 90 3.33 -15.39 -11.24
C TYR A 90 4.48 -15.09 -10.31
N ARG A 91 5.70 -15.42 -10.74
CA ARG A 91 6.92 -15.03 -10.02
C ARG A 91 7.14 -13.52 -10.18
N ILE A 92 6.95 -12.77 -9.10
CA ILE A 92 7.22 -11.34 -9.01
C ILE A 92 8.28 -11.12 -7.93
N ALA A 93 9.48 -10.73 -8.36
CA ALA A 93 10.54 -10.38 -7.41
C ALA A 93 10.30 -9.00 -6.82
N PHE A 94 10.31 -8.89 -5.50
CA PHE A 94 10.29 -7.61 -4.80
C PHE A 94 11.64 -7.41 -4.08
N PRO A 95 12.41 -6.36 -4.42
CA PRO A 95 13.70 -6.13 -3.79
C PRO A 95 13.51 -5.58 -2.37
N LEU A 96 14.48 -5.83 -1.49
CA LEU A 96 14.50 -5.25 -0.14
C LEU A 96 14.65 -3.73 -0.19
N GLU A 97 15.38 -3.23 -1.18
CA GLU A 97 15.54 -1.80 -1.43
C GLU A 97 14.90 -1.45 -2.78
N LEU A 98 14.01 -0.46 -2.77
CA LEU A 98 13.33 0.05 -3.95
C LEU A 98 13.67 1.53 -4.12
N LYS A 99 14.31 1.87 -5.25
CA LYS A 99 14.55 3.25 -5.63
C LYS A 99 13.43 3.73 -6.55
N LEU A 100 12.72 4.78 -6.16
CA LEU A 100 11.71 5.42 -7.00
C LEU A 100 12.19 6.78 -7.47
N THR A 101 12.23 6.94 -8.79
CA THR A 101 12.47 8.23 -9.45
C THR A 101 11.17 9.02 -9.49
N ASN A 102 11.21 10.29 -9.09
CA ASN A 102 10.04 11.15 -9.26
C ASN A 102 9.84 11.43 -10.76
N THR A 103 8.73 10.96 -11.33
CA THR A 103 8.45 11.08 -12.77
C THR A 103 7.74 12.38 -13.14
N ALA A 104 7.42 13.24 -12.17
CA ALA A 104 6.84 14.55 -12.44
C ALA A 104 7.90 15.52 -13.00
N GLU A 105 7.62 16.11 -14.16
CA GLU A 105 8.51 17.04 -14.90
C GLU A 105 8.90 18.31 -14.11
N THR A 106 8.28 18.55 -12.95
CA THR A 106 8.52 19.72 -12.08
C THR A 106 9.07 19.33 -10.71
N ALA A 107 9.50 18.08 -10.52
CA ALA A 107 9.95 17.61 -9.22
C ALA A 107 11.30 18.22 -8.82
N ALA A 108 11.26 19.18 -7.89
CA ALA A 108 12.44 19.60 -7.12
C ALA A 108 12.91 18.52 -6.13
N GLU A 109 12.08 17.50 -5.90
CA GLU A 109 12.34 16.42 -4.95
C GLU A 109 13.18 15.31 -5.59
N PRO A 110 14.29 14.88 -4.95
CA PRO A 110 15.18 13.86 -5.47
C PRO A 110 14.51 12.47 -5.52
N ASP A 111 15.17 11.55 -6.22
CA ASP A 111 14.85 10.12 -6.12
C ASP A 111 14.80 9.68 -4.65
N ARG A 112 13.75 8.93 -4.29
CA ARG A 112 13.57 8.44 -2.91
C ARG A 112 13.86 6.95 -2.83
N LYS A 113 14.63 6.56 -1.81
CA LYS A 113 14.90 5.16 -1.49
C LYS A 113 13.90 4.66 -0.46
N TYR A 114 13.48 3.43 -0.65
CA TYR A 114 12.58 2.74 0.25
C TYR A 114 13.13 1.37 0.64
N SER A 115 12.94 1.02 1.89
CA SER A 115 13.24 -0.29 2.45
C SER A 115 11.96 -1.09 2.68
N LEU A 116 11.90 -2.32 2.16
CA LEU A 116 10.82 -3.27 2.42
C LEU A 116 10.83 -3.64 3.90
N PHE A 117 9.69 -3.47 4.57
CA PHE A 117 9.55 -3.84 5.97
C PHE A 117 8.36 -4.76 6.25
N ALA A 118 7.37 -4.85 5.36
CA ALA A 118 6.32 -5.84 5.51
C ALA A 118 5.81 -6.40 4.18
N VAL A 119 5.42 -7.66 4.18
CA VAL A 119 4.82 -8.38 3.05
C VAL A 119 3.62 -9.15 3.56
N VAL A 120 2.43 -8.79 3.09
CA VAL A 120 1.23 -9.60 3.27
C VAL A 120 1.21 -10.66 2.18
N VAL A 121 1.14 -11.92 2.56
CA VAL A 121 1.15 -13.07 1.66
C VAL A 121 -0.24 -13.67 1.63
N HIS A 122 -0.77 -13.89 0.43
CA HIS A 122 -2.02 -14.63 0.24
C HIS A 122 -1.70 -16.09 -0.05
N VAL A 123 -2.17 -16.98 0.83
CA VAL A 123 -2.06 -18.44 0.75
C VAL A 123 -3.38 -19.01 0.23
N GLY A 124 -3.37 -19.65 -0.94
CA GLY A 124 -4.56 -20.27 -1.52
C GLY A 124 -4.61 -20.15 -3.03
N ALA A 125 -5.47 -20.96 -3.66
CA ALA A 125 -5.57 -21.05 -5.12
C ALA A 125 -6.59 -20.08 -5.74
N GLY A 126 -7.56 -19.62 -4.96
CA GLY A 126 -8.68 -18.80 -5.44
C GLY A 126 -8.74 -17.43 -4.77
N PRO A 127 -9.59 -16.52 -5.28
CA PRO A 127 -9.85 -15.21 -4.66
C PRO A 127 -10.84 -15.27 -3.49
N SER A 128 -11.73 -16.27 -3.47
CA SER A 128 -12.84 -16.36 -2.50
C SER A 128 -12.46 -17.05 -1.21
N HIS A 129 -11.37 -17.81 -1.21
CA HIS A 129 -10.88 -18.57 -0.06
C HIS A 129 -9.37 -18.53 -0.08
N GLY A 130 -8.81 -18.19 1.07
CA GLY A 130 -7.38 -18.14 1.30
C GLY A 130 -7.09 -17.80 2.74
N HIS A 131 -5.83 -17.91 3.09
CA HIS A 131 -5.28 -17.56 4.38
C HIS A 131 -4.25 -16.44 4.20
N TYR A 132 -4.17 -15.51 5.14
CA TYR A 132 -3.25 -14.37 5.05
C TYR A 132 -2.24 -14.44 6.18
N ILE A 133 -0.98 -14.48 5.80
CA ILE A 133 0.16 -14.40 6.71
C ILE A 133 0.95 -13.12 6.41
N CYS A 134 1.71 -12.63 7.39
CA CYS A 134 2.48 -11.40 7.24
C CYS A 134 3.94 -11.62 7.61
N LEU A 135 4.85 -11.28 6.70
CA LEU A 135 6.28 -11.22 6.98
C LEU A 135 6.64 -9.78 7.31
N VAL A 136 7.15 -9.52 8.51
CA VAL A 136 7.50 -8.18 8.99
C VAL A 136 8.96 -8.15 9.42
N ARG A 137 9.69 -7.14 8.97
CA ARG A 137 11.05 -6.87 9.40
C ARG A 137 11.02 -6.05 10.67
N SER A 138 11.56 -6.62 11.75
CA SER A 138 11.88 -5.88 12.97
C SER A 138 13.40 -5.83 13.11
N HIS A 139 13.96 -4.61 13.07
CA HIS A 139 15.41 -4.40 13.08
C HIS A 139 16.13 -5.17 11.95
N LYS A 140 16.91 -6.21 12.30
CA LYS A 140 17.68 -7.05 11.38
C LYS A 140 17.06 -8.44 11.19
N HIS A 141 15.85 -8.66 11.69
CA HIS A 141 15.22 -9.96 11.74
C HIS A 141 13.86 -9.91 11.03
N TRP A 142 13.54 -10.99 10.35
CA TRP A 142 12.22 -11.17 9.73
C TRP A 142 11.38 -12.07 10.63
N LEU A 143 10.16 -11.63 10.89
CA LEU A 143 9.19 -12.34 11.69
C LEU A 143 8.02 -12.72 10.77
N LEU A 144 7.63 -13.99 10.80
CA LEU A 144 6.42 -14.48 10.18
C LEU A 144 5.30 -14.45 11.21
N PHE A 145 4.26 -13.69 10.94
CA PHE A 145 3.02 -13.65 11.70
C PHE A 145 1.97 -14.47 10.97
N ASP A 146 1.52 -15.53 11.62
CA ASP A 146 0.45 -16.41 11.16
C ASP A 146 -0.56 -16.57 12.31
N ASP A 147 -1.64 -15.80 12.25
CA ASP A 147 -2.67 -15.68 13.28
C ASP A 147 -2.12 -15.49 14.71
N ASP A 148 -2.13 -16.54 15.53
CA ASP A 148 -1.66 -16.54 16.92
C ASP A 148 -0.19 -16.94 17.08
N THR A 149 0.48 -17.28 15.97
CA THR A 149 1.87 -17.72 15.94
C THR A 149 2.80 -16.66 15.36
N VAL A 150 4.01 -16.57 15.93
CA VAL A 150 5.06 -15.66 15.48
C VAL A 150 6.38 -16.41 15.43
N ASP A 151 6.93 -16.57 14.23
CA ASP A 151 8.17 -17.31 14.00
C ASP A 151 9.28 -16.40 13.48
N LEU A 152 10.50 -16.65 13.94
CA LEU A 152 11.69 -16.01 13.37
C LEU A 152 12.08 -16.73 12.07
N VAL A 153 12.19 -15.97 10.98
CA VAL A 153 12.54 -16.51 9.66
C VAL A 153 13.76 -15.81 9.08
N GLU A 154 14.49 -16.54 8.23
CA GLU A 154 15.60 -15.96 7.46
C GLU A 154 15.07 -15.05 6.35
N GLU A 155 15.84 -14.01 6.00
CA GLU A 155 15.51 -13.10 4.90
C GLU A 155 15.35 -13.83 3.55
N GLY A 156 16.11 -14.92 3.35
CA GLY A 156 16.01 -15.77 2.16
C GLY A 156 14.61 -16.37 1.96
N SER A 157 13.85 -16.56 3.04
CA SER A 157 12.49 -17.09 3.00
C SER A 157 11.52 -16.19 2.23
N LEU A 158 11.78 -14.88 2.09
CA LEU A 158 10.95 -13.98 1.28
C LEU A 158 10.84 -14.43 -0.18
N GLN A 159 11.84 -15.16 -0.69
CA GLN A 159 11.84 -15.64 -2.07
C GLN A 159 10.74 -16.68 -2.33
N SER A 160 10.30 -17.43 -1.31
CA SER A 160 9.17 -18.37 -1.46
C SER A 160 7.88 -17.63 -1.82
N CYS A 161 7.75 -16.39 -1.33
CA CYS A 161 6.59 -15.54 -1.54
C CYS A 161 6.59 -14.84 -2.91
N PHE A 162 7.64 -14.96 -3.72
CA PHE A 162 7.67 -14.36 -5.05
C PHE A 162 6.60 -14.99 -5.97
N GLY A 163 6.23 -16.24 -5.70
CA GLY A 163 5.38 -17.06 -6.57
C GLY A 163 6.22 -17.99 -7.45
N SER A 164 5.59 -18.54 -8.49
CA SER A 164 6.20 -19.60 -9.30
C SER A 164 6.70 -19.11 -10.65
N ALA A 165 7.89 -19.58 -11.02
CA ALA A 165 8.47 -19.31 -12.33
C ALA A 165 7.74 -20.03 -13.47
N LEU A 166 7.05 -21.13 -13.16
CA LEU A 166 6.29 -21.95 -14.10
C LEU A 166 4.80 -21.85 -13.78
N GLU A 167 3.98 -21.46 -14.75
CA GLU A 167 2.53 -21.32 -14.56
C GLU A 167 1.84 -22.62 -14.13
N SER A 168 2.43 -23.79 -14.44
CA SER A 168 1.90 -25.11 -14.08
C SER A 168 2.23 -25.55 -12.65
N ALA A 169 3.30 -25.00 -12.06
CA ALA A 169 3.65 -25.26 -10.66
C ALA A 169 2.98 -24.17 -9.82
N GLY A 170 1.73 -24.40 -9.40
CA GLY A 170 0.99 -23.40 -8.64
C GLY A 170 1.59 -23.20 -7.24
N SER A 171 2.37 -22.14 -7.03
CA SER A 171 2.63 -21.70 -5.66
C SER A 171 1.31 -21.19 -5.06
N THR A 172 0.94 -21.74 -3.91
CA THR A 172 -0.21 -21.31 -3.14
C THR A 172 0.09 -20.02 -2.39
N GLU A 173 1.36 -19.77 -2.05
CA GLU A 173 1.82 -18.64 -1.25
C GLU A 173 2.44 -17.58 -2.17
N THR A 174 1.86 -16.39 -2.16
CA THR A 174 2.31 -15.29 -3.02
C THR A 174 2.16 -13.97 -2.28
N GLY A 175 3.22 -13.17 -2.24
CA GLY A 175 3.19 -11.79 -1.74
C GLY A 175 2.13 -11.00 -2.48
N TYR A 176 1.22 -10.37 -1.74
CA TYR A 176 0.02 -9.73 -2.25
C TYR A 176 0.05 -8.22 -2.04
N ILE A 177 0.37 -7.77 -0.82
CA ILE A 177 0.58 -6.36 -0.50
C ILE A 177 1.99 -6.20 0.07
N LEU A 178 2.72 -5.22 -0.44
CA LEU A 178 4.09 -4.91 -0.04
C LEU A 178 4.11 -3.53 0.61
N PHE A 179 4.79 -3.42 1.75
CA PHE A 179 4.97 -2.16 2.45
C PHE A 179 6.45 -1.78 2.47
N TYR A 180 6.69 -0.59 1.92
CA TYR A 180 7.99 0.02 1.77
C TYR A 180 8.03 1.30 2.60
N GLN A 181 9.04 1.43 3.45
CA GLN A 181 9.26 2.61 4.28
C GLN A 181 10.37 3.45 3.63
N ALA A 182 10.16 4.75 3.49
CA ALA A 182 11.19 5.64 2.97
C ALA A 182 12.32 5.82 3.99
N ASP A 183 13.58 5.75 3.53
CA ASP A 183 14.76 5.73 4.41
C ASP A 183 14.99 7.08 5.13
N ASP A 184 14.55 8.18 4.52
CA ASP A 184 14.64 9.55 5.03
C ASP A 184 13.51 9.92 6.00
N ALA A 185 12.48 9.06 6.14
CA ALA A 185 11.31 9.37 6.95
C ALA A 185 11.61 9.46 8.46
N TRP A 186 12.68 8.81 8.92
CA TRP A 186 13.12 8.89 10.33
C TRP A 186 14.00 10.11 10.61
N SER A 187 14.78 10.54 9.61
CA SER A 187 15.72 11.66 9.73
C SER A 187 15.05 13.03 9.86
N ALA A 188 13.75 13.11 9.56
CA ALA A 188 12.95 14.34 9.62
C ALA A 188 12.11 14.48 10.90
N ALA A 189 12.21 13.54 11.85
CA ALA A 189 11.61 13.73 13.17
C ALA A 189 12.38 14.85 13.90
N PRO A 190 11.70 15.91 14.38
CA PRO A 190 12.37 16.89 15.22
C PRO A 190 12.89 16.17 16.47
N SER A 191 14.20 16.24 16.68
CA SER A 191 14.83 15.87 17.94
C SER A 191 14.12 16.62 19.06
N GLU A 192 13.59 15.93 20.05
CA GLU A 192 13.09 16.58 21.27
C GLU A 192 14.26 17.35 21.90
N GLU A 193 14.18 18.67 21.82
CA GLU A 193 15.18 19.58 22.35
C GLU A 193 15.04 19.65 23.88
N GLY A 194 15.97 18.98 24.56
CA GLY A 194 16.51 19.33 25.89
C GLY A 194 15.55 19.86 26.94
N GLU A 195 14.97 18.96 27.75
CA GLU A 195 14.59 19.33 29.11
C GLU A 195 15.85 19.50 29.98
N ALA A 196 16.17 20.75 30.28
CA ALA A 196 17.18 21.13 31.24
C ALA A 196 16.79 20.66 32.65
N SER A 197 17.67 19.89 33.28
CA SER A 197 17.64 19.59 34.71
C SER A 197 17.62 20.86 35.56
N PRO A 198 16.80 20.95 36.62
CA PRO A 198 17.11 21.77 37.77
C PRO A 198 17.88 20.95 38.82
N SER A 199 18.98 21.55 39.27
CA SER A 199 19.86 21.09 40.35
C SER A 199 19.19 21.14 41.73
N ALA A 200 19.78 20.37 42.63
CA ALA A 200 19.43 20.06 44.02
C ALA A 200 19.03 21.22 44.95
N ALA A 201 18.15 20.91 45.92
CA ALA A 201 18.20 21.48 47.26
C ALA A 201 17.57 20.55 48.34
N ALA A 202 18.46 20.02 49.19
CA ALA A 202 18.35 19.76 50.64
C ALA A 202 17.11 19.06 51.27
N SER A 203 17.37 17.90 51.88
CA SER A 203 16.62 17.35 53.04
C SER A 203 17.08 18.04 54.36
N PRO A 204 16.34 17.91 55.48
CA PRO A 204 16.53 16.73 56.33
C PRO A 204 15.28 16.17 57.06
N ALA A 205 15.34 14.84 57.25
CA ALA A 205 14.92 13.98 58.37
C ALA A 205 13.58 14.21 59.12
N THR A 206 12.77 13.13 59.23
CA THR A 206 12.40 12.45 60.50
C THR A 206 11.57 11.17 60.20
N SER A 207 11.98 10.02 60.74
CA SER A 207 11.28 8.70 60.72
C SER A 207 10.31 8.57 61.93
N PRO A 208 9.70 7.41 62.29
CA PRO A 208 9.50 6.11 61.62
C PRO A 208 8.03 5.57 61.72
N GLY A 209 7.71 4.42 61.09
CA GLY A 209 6.66 3.54 61.63
C GLY A 209 5.76 2.75 60.66
N GLN A 210 6.13 1.48 60.45
CA GLN A 210 5.28 0.27 60.45
C GLN A 210 4.01 0.13 59.59
N LYS A 211 4.11 -0.88 58.69
CA LYS A 211 3.26 -2.09 58.50
C LYS A 211 1.86 -2.01 57.85
N SER A 212 1.67 -3.09 57.06
CA SER A 212 0.47 -3.87 56.73
C SER A 212 -0.44 -3.47 55.56
N ASN A 213 -0.33 -4.30 54.52
CA ASN A 213 -1.40 -4.99 53.77
C ASN A 213 -2.85 -4.54 54.00
N SER A 214 -3.55 -4.20 52.92
CA SER A 214 -4.64 -5.02 52.37
C SER A 214 -5.40 -4.28 51.26
N SER A 215 -5.41 -4.83 50.04
CA SER A 215 -6.59 -4.81 49.15
C SER A 215 -7.51 -5.98 49.58
N PRO A 216 -8.79 -6.14 49.16
CA PRO A 216 -9.48 -5.51 48.01
C PRO A 216 -10.97 -5.15 48.24
N SER A 217 -11.56 -4.35 47.33
CA SER A 217 -12.99 -4.47 46.98
C SER A 217 -13.33 -3.71 45.69
N SER A 218 -13.74 -4.47 44.68
CA SER A 218 -14.78 -4.34 43.62
C SER A 218 -15.51 -2.99 43.36
N PRO A 219 -16.46 -2.91 42.41
CA PRO A 219 -16.46 -3.21 40.96
C PRO A 219 -16.99 -2.01 40.13
N SER A 220 -16.79 -1.97 38.82
CA SER A 220 -17.63 -1.16 37.90
C SER A 220 -17.33 -1.56 36.44
N SER A 221 -18.25 -2.21 35.73
CA SER A 221 -19.37 -1.62 34.96
C SER A 221 -18.94 -0.99 33.62
N ILE A 222 -19.52 -1.57 32.57
CA ILE A 222 -19.41 -1.32 31.12
C ILE A 222 -20.03 0.05 30.74
N PRO A 223 -19.79 0.62 29.54
CA PRO A 223 -20.63 0.29 28.37
C PRO A 223 -19.85 0.28 27.03
N ARG A 224 -19.86 -0.81 26.23
CA ARG A 224 -20.80 -1.10 25.13
C ARG A 224 -21.30 0.15 24.39
N TRP A 225 -20.60 0.50 23.30
CA TRP A 225 -21.11 1.40 22.27
C TRP A 225 -21.79 0.60 21.15
N GLN A 226 -23.06 0.91 20.92
CA GLN A 226 -23.86 0.51 19.77
C GLN A 226 -24.14 1.75 18.91
N GLY A 227 -24.27 1.52 17.60
CA GLY A 227 -24.91 2.43 16.65
C GLY A 227 -24.08 2.61 15.39
N ALA A 228 -24.63 2.70 14.19
CA ALA A 228 -25.96 2.39 13.68
C ALA A 228 -25.80 2.31 12.15
N SER A 229 -26.64 1.49 11.52
CA SER A 229 -26.82 1.42 10.07
C SER A 229 -27.44 2.72 9.53
N THR A 230 -26.93 3.22 8.40
CA THR A 230 -27.75 3.90 7.38
C THR A 230 -27.15 3.71 5.98
N ALA A 231 -27.97 3.15 5.09
CA ALA A 231 -27.77 3.10 3.66
C ALA A 231 -28.10 4.46 3.01
N ALA A 232 -27.36 4.85 1.97
CA ALA A 232 -27.77 5.89 1.04
C ALA A 232 -27.26 5.57 -0.38
N SER A 233 -28.21 5.19 -1.24
CA SER A 233 -28.07 5.10 -2.69
C SER A 233 -28.07 6.50 -3.30
N ALA A 234 -27.10 6.81 -4.15
CA ALA A 234 -27.11 8.02 -4.97
C ALA A 234 -26.86 7.66 -6.45
N SER A 235 -27.95 7.67 -7.23
CA SER A 235 -27.93 7.71 -8.68
C SER A 235 -27.42 9.08 -9.16
N ARG A 236 -26.50 9.10 -10.11
CA ARG A 236 -26.08 10.33 -10.80
C ARG A 236 -26.51 10.29 -12.25
N GLY A 237 -27.39 11.23 -12.59
CA GLY A 237 -27.90 11.46 -13.93
C GLY A 237 -26.86 12.05 -14.89
N VAL A 238 -27.10 11.80 -16.16
CA VAL A 238 -26.37 12.31 -17.32
C VAL A 238 -26.75 13.78 -17.55
N PRO A 239 -25.80 14.72 -17.71
CA PRO A 239 -26.14 16.05 -18.18
C PRO A 239 -26.27 16.08 -19.71
N SER A 240 -27.45 16.49 -20.16
CA SER A 240 -27.80 16.84 -21.53
C SER A 240 -27.22 18.21 -21.88
N CYS A 241 -26.36 18.29 -22.90
CA CYS A 241 -25.99 19.56 -23.53
C CYS A 241 -26.90 19.80 -24.74
N THR A 242 -27.74 20.84 -24.62
CA THR A 242 -28.56 21.36 -25.72
C THR A 242 -27.73 22.28 -26.60
N ALA A 243 -27.71 21.99 -27.90
CA ALA A 243 -27.18 22.90 -28.92
C ALA A 243 -28.15 24.07 -29.10
N LYS A 244 -27.66 25.30 -29.02
CA LYS A 244 -28.35 26.48 -29.56
C LYS A 244 -27.79 26.77 -30.95
N HIS A 245 -28.73 27.02 -31.86
CA HIS A 245 -28.54 27.33 -33.28
C HIS A 245 -27.59 28.49 -33.54
#